data_AF-A0A4R6RZ25-F1
#
_entry.id   AF-A0A4R6RZ25-F1
#
_cell.length_a   1.000
_cell.length_b   1.000
_cell.length_c   1.000
_cell.angle_alpha   90.00
_cell.angle_beta   90.00
_cell.angle_gamma   90.00
#
_symmetry.space_group_name_H-M   'P 1'
#
loop_
_entity.id
_entity.type
_entity.pdbx_description
1 polymer ?
#
loop_
_entity_poly.entity_id
_entity_poly.type
_entity_poly.pdbx_seq_one_letter_code
_entity_poly.pdbx_strand_id
1 'polypeptide(L)'
;MAINTELCARVRVEAVIARRHMGPQAYADLLGVTVHELRSLEQQAGATKVVAWRQLSEPVLRSLFDAYLEGREVAARFCSRHGYSVTGFTKAVSEQWPEEWGLAQEEKRPEARNLYKMGRSLEQRTKLRLMAAGHFVVRSAGSKTAADLVAAKDGIIWLVQCKRSGALPPAEWNALIDAAHMAGGVPVMVENPHAGTVNWWQLDTKKTGRGTGTKTKIPAPVALRNVDMFQLEQLVDAEQAELAA
;
A
#
# COMPACT_ATOMS: atom_id res chain seq x y z
N MET A 1 -35.23 15.52 -15.45
CA MET A 1 -34.02 14.67 -15.41
C MET A 1 -34.45 13.23 -15.49
N ALA A 2 -34.12 12.53 -16.58
CA ALA A 2 -34.27 11.08 -16.60
C ALA A 2 -33.28 10.48 -15.60
N ILE A 3 -33.79 9.77 -14.60
CA ILE A 3 -32.97 9.13 -13.58
C ILE A 3 -32.22 8.00 -14.27
N ASN A 4 -30.89 7.98 -14.13
CA ASN A 4 -30.08 6.88 -14.62
C ASN A 4 -30.33 5.65 -13.71
N THR A 5 -31.25 4.78 -14.12
CA THR A 5 -31.63 3.56 -13.41
C THR A 5 -30.43 2.67 -13.10
N GLU A 6 -29.40 2.70 -13.94
CA GLU A 6 -28.15 1.97 -13.76
C GLU A 6 -27.33 2.51 -12.58
N LEU A 7 -27.24 3.83 -12.42
CA LEU A 7 -26.57 4.46 -11.27
C LEU A 7 -27.28 4.12 -9.96
N CYS A 8 -28.62 4.19 -9.93
CA CYS A 8 -29.40 3.80 -8.75
C CYS A 8 -29.15 2.34 -8.37
N ALA A 9 -29.10 1.42 -9.35
CA ALA A 9 -28.81 0.02 -9.10
C ALA A 9 -27.39 -0.19 -8.54
N ARG A 10 -26.39 0.53 -9.06
CA ARG A 10 -25.01 0.47 -8.59
C ARG A 10 -24.85 1.02 -7.16
N VAL A 11 -25.43 2.19 -6.87
CA VAL A 11 -25.47 2.79 -5.52
C VAL A 11 -26.14 1.86 -4.51
N ARG A 12 -27.23 1.19 -4.92
CA ARG A 12 -27.95 0.23 -4.06
C ARG A 12 -27.06 -0.90 -3.52
N VAL A 13 -26.09 -1.34 -4.31
CA VAL A 13 -25.23 -2.48 -3.99
C VAL A 13 -23.98 -2.07 -3.22
N GLU A 14 -23.37 -0.94 -3.58
CA GLU A 14 -22.03 -0.56 -3.13
C GLU A 14 -22.00 0.47 -2.01
N ALA A 15 -23.02 1.32 -1.89
CA ALA A 15 -22.95 2.55 -1.09
C ALA A 15 -22.65 2.33 0.39
N VAL A 16 -23.03 1.17 0.96
CA VAL A 16 -22.71 0.84 2.36
C VAL A 16 -21.21 0.60 2.54
N ILE A 17 -20.58 -0.11 1.61
CA ILE A 17 -19.14 -0.42 1.66
C ILE A 17 -18.33 0.82 1.29
N ALA A 18 -18.70 1.49 0.20
CA ALA A 18 -17.98 2.65 -0.29
C ALA A 18 -17.96 3.80 0.73
N ARG A 19 -19.10 4.11 1.39
CA ARG A 19 -19.12 5.12 2.45
C ARG A 19 -18.20 4.80 3.61
N ARG A 20 -18.12 3.52 4.00
CA ARG A 20 -17.34 3.10 5.15
C ARG A 20 -15.83 3.15 4.89
N HIS A 21 -15.40 2.83 3.68
CA HIS A 21 -13.97 2.63 3.38
C HIS A 21 -13.35 3.67 2.45
N MET A 22 -14.15 4.34 1.61
CA MET A 22 -13.69 5.42 0.72
C MET A 22 -14.09 6.81 1.24
N GLY A 23 -15.21 6.89 1.97
CA GLY A 23 -15.84 8.16 2.33
C GLY A 23 -16.75 8.70 1.21
N PRO A 24 -17.63 9.67 1.53
CA PRO A 24 -18.68 10.12 0.62
C PRO A 24 -18.14 10.90 -0.59
N GLN A 25 -17.06 11.68 -0.44
CA GLN A 25 -16.49 12.46 -1.53
C GLN A 25 -15.84 11.56 -2.57
N ALA A 26 -14.91 10.69 -2.17
CA ALA A 26 -14.23 9.76 -3.08
C ALA A 26 -15.21 8.84 -3.82
N TYR A 27 -16.31 8.44 -3.16
CA TYR A 27 -17.34 7.65 -3.82
C TYR A 27 -18.18 8.45 -4.83
N ALA A 28 -18.48 9.72 -4.53
CA ALA A 28 -19.17 10.60 -5.46
C ALA A 28 -18.30 10.86 -6.70
N ASP A 29 -17.01 11.13 -6.50
CA ASP A 29 -16.03 11.31 -7.58
C ASP A 29 -15.93 10.07 -8.47
N LEU A 30 -15.90 8.86 -7.87
CA LEU A 30 -15.91 7.58 -8.61
C LEU A 30 -17.14 7.41 -9.50
N LEU A 31 -18.29 7.95 -9.07
CA LEU A 31 -19.54 7.86 -9.82
C LEU A 31 -19.73 9.01 -10.81
N GLY A 32 -18.85 10.02 -10.79
CA GLY A 32 -19.02 11.23 -11.59
C GLY A 32 -20.23 12.07 -11.18
N VAL A 33 -20.59 12.06 -9.89
CA VAL A 33 -21.72 12.82 -9.33
C VAL A 33 -21.27 13.67 -8.16
N THR A 34 -22.09 14.64 -7.77
CA THR A 34 -21.87 15.40 -6.53
C THR A 34 -22.26 14.59 -5.29
N VAL A 35 -21.72 14.94 -4.12
CA VAL A 35 -22.12 14.32 -2.84
C VAL A 35 -23.62 14.51 -2.55
N HIS A 36 -24.22 15.61 -3.02
CA HIS A 36 -25.66 15.84 -2.88
C HIS A 36 -26.46 14.83 -3.72
N GLU A 37 -26.11 14.67 -4.99
CA GLU A 37 -26.73 13.68 -5.88
C GLU A 37 -26.55 12.24 -5.38
N LEU A 38 -25.36 11.91 -4.87
CA LEU A 38 -25.10 10.62 -4.24
C LEU A 38 -26.09 10.33 -3.09
N ARG A 39 -26.34 11.30 -2.20
CA ARG A 39 -27.32 11.14 -1.11
C ARG A 39 -28.74 10.93 -1.64
N SER A 40 -29.12 11.65 -2.70
CA SER A 40 -30.42 11.46 -3.36
C SER A 40 -30.54 10.07 -3.98
N LEU A 41 -29.51 9.58 -4.66
CA LEU A 41 -29.46 8.23 -5.23
C LEU A 41 -29.56 7.16 -4.14
N GLU A 42 -28.88 7.34 -3.01
CA GLU A 42 -28.96 6.41 -1.87
C GLU A 42 -30.37 6.35 -1.26
N GLN A 43 -31.02 7.51 -1.10
CA GLN A 43 -32.38 7.60 -0.59
C GLN A 43 -33.37 6.89 -1.54
N GLN A 44 -33.17 7.02 -2.85
CA GLN A 44 -34.02 6.39 -3.87
C GLN A 44 -33.75 4.89 -4.02
N ALA A 45 -32.49 4.46 -3.93
CA ALA A 45 -32.08 3.06 -4.09
C ALA A 45 -32.65 2.13 -3.01
N GLY A 46 -32.93 2.67 -1.82
CA GLY A 46 -33.38 1.91 -0.67
C GLY A 46 -32.26 1.07 -0.05
N ALA A 47 -32.24 0.99 1.28
CA ALA A 47 -31.21 0.24 2.00
C ALA A 47 -31.33 -1.27 1.70
N THR A 48 -30.34 -1.84 1.01
CA THR A 48 -30.23 -3.29 0.84
C THR A 48 -29.10 -3.80 1.73
N LYS A 49 -29.40 -4.71 2.67
CA LYS A 49 -28.40 -5.28 3.58
C LYS A 49 -27.50 -6.34 2.91
N VAL A 50 -27.91 -6.84 1.74
CA VAL A 50 -27.18 -7.90 1.02
C VAL A 50 -26.27 -7.28 -0.01
N VAL A 51 -24.97 -7.36 0.25
CA VAL A 51 -23.94 -6.98 -0.71
C VAL A 51 -23.80 -8.09 -1.74
N ALA A 52 -24.11 -7.79 -3.00
CA ALA A 52 -23.78 -8.65 -4.12
C ALA A 52 -22.30 -8.46 -4.49
N TRP A 53 -21.42 -9.25 -3.88
CA TRP A 53 -19.95 -9.13 -4.04
C TRP A 53 -19.45 -9.06 -5.48
N ARG A 54 -20.09 -9.78 -6.40
CA ARG A 54 -19.76 -9.80 -7.84
C ARG A 54 -20.13 -8.51 -8.58
N GLN A 55 -20.97 -7.69 -7.98
CA GLN A 55 -21.44 -6.42 -8.54
C GLN A 55 -20.70 -5.22 -7.93
N LEU A 56 -19.76 -5.47 -7.01
CA LEU A 56 -18.86 -4.41 -6.54
C LEU A 56 -17.89 -4.06 -7.66
N SER A 57 -17.83 -2.78 -8.00
CA SER A 57 -16.81 -2.21 -8.83
C SER A 57 -15.43 -2.40 -8.19
N GLU A 58 -14.43 -2.55 -9.06
CA GLU A 58 -13.05 -2.79 -8.65
C GLU A 58 -12.54 -1.75 -7.64
N PRO A 59 -12.77 -0.43 -7.77
CA PRO A 59 -12.27 0.56 -6.81
C PRO A 59 -12.88 0.40 -5.41
N VAL A 60 -14.16 0.04 -5.32
CA VAL A 60 -14.85 -0.21 -4.04
C VAL A 60 -14.30 -1.48 -3.38
N LEU A 61 -14.15 -2.56 -4.17
CA LEU A 61 -13.57 -3.81 -3.67
C LEU A 61 -12.11 -3.62 -3.26
N ARG A 62 -11.35 -2.80 -4.00
CA ARG A 62 -9.94 -2.47 -3.71
C ARG A 62 -9.81 -1.72 -2.40
N SER A 63 -10.57 -0.65 -2.21
CA SER A 63 -10.59 0.11 -0.96
C SER A 63 -10.92 -0.77 0.25
N LEU A 64 -11.90 -1.68 0.10
CA LEU A 64 -12.22 -2.66 1.14
C LEU A 64 -11.05 -3.62 1.41
N PHE A 65 -10.38 -4.09 0.37
CA PHE A 65 -9.25 -5.01 0.49
C PHE A 65 -8.03 -4.32 1.11
N ASP A 66 -7.73 -3.09 0.74
CA ASP A 66 -6.66 -2.28 1.34
C ASP A 66 -6.91 -2.09 2.85
N ALA A 67 -8.16 -1.77 3.25
CA ALA A 67 -8.53 -1.73 4.68
C ALA A 67 -8.33 -3.08 5.40
N TYR A 68 -8.52 -4.20 4.71
CA TYR A 68 -8.19 -5.52 5.24
C TYR A 68 -6.67 -5.72 5.36
N LEU A 69 -5.88 -5.35 4.34
CA LEU A 69 -4.42 -5.45 4.33
C LEU A 69 -3.80 -4.63 5.48
N GLU A 70 -4.36 -3.47 5.77
CA GLU A 70 -3.96 -2.58 6.88
C GLU A 70 -4.35 -3.10 8.27
N GLY A 71 -5.32 -4.01 8.34
CA GLY A 71 -5.73 -4.65 9.59
C GLY A 71 -4.75 -5.74 10.04
N ARG A 72 -4.79 -6.09 11.33
CA ARG A 72 -4.13 -7.31 11.87
C ARG A 72 -5.02 -8.55 11.86
N GLU A 73 -6.29 -8.37 11.54
CA GLU A 73 -7.31 -9.40 11.66
C GLU A 73 -7.23 -10.38 10.49
N VAL A 74 -7.52 -11.65 10.78
CA VAL A 74 -7.85 -12.65 9.75
C VAL A 74 -9.21 -12.31 9.12
N ALA A 75 -9.43 -12.76 7.88
CA ALA A 75 -10.62 -12.41 7.09
C ALA A 75 -11.94 -12.66 7.83
N ALA A 76 -12.05 -13.75 8.60
CA ALA A 76 -13.25 -14.07 9.37
C ALA A 76 -13.61 -12.98 10.40
N ARG A 77 -12.63 -12.51 11.17
CA ARG A 77 -12.83 -11.46 12.17
C ARG A 77 -13.08 -10.10 11.52
N PHE A 78 -12.31 -9.77 10.47
CA PHE A 78 -12.52 -8.54 9.70
C PHE A 78 -13.95 -8.47 9.15
N CYS A 79 -14.41 -9.53 8.48
CA CYS A 79 -15.76 -9.58 7.93
C CYS A 79 -16.84 -9.53 9.02
N SER A 80 -16.68 -10.27 10.12
CA SER A 80 -17.61 -10.26 11.24
C SER A 80 -17.76 -8.85 11.84
N ARG A 81 -16.65 -8.14 12.08
CA ARG A 81 -16.64 -6.76 12.59
C ARG A 81 -17.40 -5.79 11.70
N HIS A 82 -17.38 -6.02 10.38
CA HIS A 82 -18.00 -5.14 9.41
C HIS A 82 -19.38 -5.61 8.92
N GLY A 83 -19.86 -6.79 9.33
CA GLY A 83 -21.13 -7.36 8.88
C GLY A 83 -21.07 -7.92 7.45
N TYR A 84 -19.90 -8.38 7.02
CA TYR A 84 -19.65 -8.91 5.68
C TYR A 84 -19.68 -10.44 5.65
N SER A 85 -20.05 -11.02 4.51
CA SER A 85 -19.90 -12.45 4.27
C SER A 85 -18.43 -12.80 4.04
N VAL A 86 -17.86 -13.65 4.88
CA VAL A 86 -16.47 -14.13 4.76
C VAL A 86 -16.22 -14.79 3.40
N THR A 87 -17.15 -15.65 2.98
CA THR A 87 -17.06 -16.37 1.70
C THR A 87 -17.15 -15.41 0.53
N GLY A 88 -18.06 -14.44 0.59
CA GLY A 88 -18.23 -13.44 -0.47
C GLY A 88 -16.99 -12.55 -0.63
N PHE A 89 -16.48 -12.01 0.47
CA PHE A 89 -15.25 -11.20 0.49
C PHE A 89 -14.05 -12.00 -0.02
N THR A 90 -13.81 -13.17 0.56
CA THR A 90 -12.67 -14.03 0.21
C THR A 90 -12.69 -14.38 -1.27
N LYS A 91 -13.85 -14.81 -1.79
CA LYS A 91 -14.00 -15.18 -3.19
C LYS A 91 -13.69 -14.00 -4.11
N ALA A 92 -14.35 -12.85 -3.90
CA ALA A 92 -14.19 -11.66 -4.73
C ALA A 92 -12.73 -11.18 -4.76
N VAL A 93 -12.08 -11.08 -3.60
CA VAL A 93 -10.69 -10.64 -3.51
C VAL A 93 -9.72 -11.66 -4.11
N SER A 94 -9.93 -12.96 -3.86
CA SER A 94 -9.04 -14.01 -4.40
C SER A 94 -9.16 -14.19 -5.92
N GLU A 95 -10.33 -13.91 -6.50
CA GLU A 95 -10.54 -13.94 -7.95
C GLU A 95 -9.87 -12.71 -8.62
N GLN A 96 -9.98 -11.52 -8.01
CA GLN A 96 -9.44 -10.28 -8.56
C GLN A 96 -7.91 -10.14 -8.35
N TRP A 97 -7.41 -10.46 -7.15
CA TRP A 97 -5.99 -10.31 -6.78
C TRP A 97 -5.45 -11.56 -6.09
N PRO A 98 -5.32 -12.70 -6.80
CA PRO A 98 -4.93 -13.98 -6.22
C PRO A 98 -3.57 -13.94 -5.52
N GLU A 99 -2.59 -13.23 -6.08
CA GLU A 99 -1.25 -13.10 -5.48
C GLU A 99 -1.27 -12.27 -4.19
N GLU A 100 -1.88 -11.08 -4.21
CA GLU A 100 -2.00 -10.22 -3.03
C GLU A 100 -2.78 -10.93 -1.91
N TRP A 101 -3.85 -11.65 -2.27
CA TRP A 101 -4.62 -12.44 -1.32
C TRP A 101 -3.79 -13.53 -0.66
N GLY A 102 -3.02 -14.29 -1.44
CA GLY A 102 -2.14 -15.34 -0.94
C GLY A 102 -1.14 -14.79 0.08
N LEU A 103 -0.49 -13.67 -0.24
CA LEU A 103 0.47 -13.00 0.64
C LEU A 103 -0.19 -12.50 1.94
N ALA A 104 -1.38 -11.92 1.83
CA ALA A 104 -2.13 -11.43 2.98
C ALA A 104 -2.51 -12.57 3.92
N GLN A 105 -2.95 -13.71 3.38
CA GLN A 105 -3.27 -14.91 4.15
C GLN A 105 -2.03 -15.48 4.83
N GLU A 106 -0.91 -15.57 4.13
CA GLU A 106 0.35 -15.99 4.73
C GLU A 106 0.74 -15.07 5.88
N GLU A 107 0.73 -13.74 5.69
CA GLU A 107 1.12 -12.82 6.76
C GLU A 107 0.23 -12.90 8.00
N LYS A 108 -1.09 -13.02 7.80
CA LYS A 108 -2.07 -13.01 8.89
C LYS A 108 -2.22 -14.36 9.58
N ARG A 109 -1.60 -15.44 9.06
CA ARG A 109 -1.57 -16.74 9.76
C ARG A 109 -0.68 -16.66 11.00
N PRO A 110 -1.15 -17.11 12.17
CA PRO A 110 -0.35 -17.08 13.40
C PRO A 110 0.93 -17.92 13.31
N GLU A 111 0.93 -18.96 12.48
CA GLU A 111 2.07 -19.85 12.21
C GLU A 111 3.13 -19.25 11.27
N ALA A 112 2.81 -18.16 10.56
CA ALA A 112 3.73 -17.52 9.63
C ALA A 112 4.86 -16.74 10.31
N ARG A 113 5.00 -16.86 11.64
CA ARG A 113 6.11 -16.36 12.46
C ARG A 113 7.51 -16.86 12.06
N ASN A 114 7.63 -17.66 11.01
CA ASN A 114 8.92 -17.92 10.38
C ASN A 114 9.46 -16.61 9.77
N LEU A 115 10.45 -16.01 10.44
CA LEU A 115 11.07 -14.73 10.10
C LEU A 115 11.43 -14.58 8.61
N TYR A 116 11.82 -15.68 7.96
CA TYR A 116 12.17 -15.70 6.54
C TYR A 116 10.95 -15.51 5.61
N LYS A 117 9.83 -16.20 5.89
CA LYS A 117 8.57 -16.03 5.13
C LYS A 117 8.00 -14.63 5.33
N MET A 118 8.16 -14.08 6.53
CA MET A 118 7.74 -12.73 6.89
C MET A 118 8.50 -11.64 6.13
N GLY A 119 9.81 -11.80 5.89
CA GLY A 119 10.61 -10.86 5.10
C GLY A 119 10.19 -10.85 3.63
N ARG A 120 10.04 -12.03 3.03
CA ARG A 120 9.59 -12.18 1.63
C ARG A 120 8.22 -11.56 1.37
N SER A 121 7.30 -11.67 2.32
CA SER A 121 5.98 -11.05 2.22
C SER A 121 6.05 -9.51 2.17
N LEU A 122 6.95 -8.89 2.93
CA LEU A 122 7.17 -7.44 2.85
C LEU A 122 7.71 -7.04 1.49
N GLU A 123 8.78 -7.69 1.01
CA GLU A 123 9.37 -7.43 -0.31
C GLU A 123 8.32 -7.54 -1.43
N GLN A 124 7.51 -8.60 -1.41
CA GLN A 124 6.52 -8.83 -2.45
C GLN A 124 5.40 -7.78 -2.42
N ARG A 125 4.92 -7.37 -1.23
CA ARG A 125 3.92 -6.30 -1.12
C ARG A 125 4.47 -4.95 -1.57
N THR A 126 5.69 -4.62 -1.17
CA THR A 126 6.39 -3.41 -1.63
C THR A 126 6.48 -3.39 -3.15
N LYS A 127 6.88 -4.52 -3.76
CA LYS A 127 6.92 -4.68 -5.22
C LYS A 127 5.54 -4.45 -5.85
N LEU A 128 4.49 -5.11 -5.36
CA LEU A 128 3.14 -5.00 -5.93
C LEU A 128 2.60 -3.57 -5.81
N ARG A 129 2.87 -2.86 -4.70
CA ARG A 129 2.50 -1.46 -4.53
C ARG A 129 3.22 -0.54 -5.52
N LEU A 130 4.52 -0.72 -5.71
CA LEU A 130 5.30 0.04 -6.70
C LEU A 130 4.80 -0.21 -8.13
N MET A 131 4.51 -1.48 -8.48
CA MET A 131 3.94 -1.84 -9.78
C MET A 131 2.55 -1.24 -9.99
N ALA A 132 1.68 -1.28 -8.97
CA ALA A 132 0.36 -0.65 -9.03
C ALA A 132 0.46 0.89 -9.21
N ALA A 133 1.52 1.51 -8.69
CA ALA A 133 1.84 2.91 -8.91
C ALA A 133 2.52 3.18 -10.28
N GLY A 134 2.62 2.17 -11.16
CA GLY A 134 3.15 2.32 -12.52
C GLY A 134 4.67 2.17 -12.64
N HIS A 135 5.37 1.73 -11.59
CA HIS A 135 6.81 1.49 -11.67
C HIS A 135 7.13 0.17 -12.35
N PHE A 136 8.20 0.15 -13.13
CA PHE A 136 8.88 -1.09 -13.50
C PHE A 136 9.74 -1.56 -12.31
N VAL A 137 9.51 -2.79 -11.82
CA VAL A 137 10.16 -3.26 -10.58
C VAL A 137 10.88 -4.59 -10.77
N VAL A 138 12.16 -4.62 -10.42
CA VAL A 138 13.00 -5.83 -10.40
C VAL A 138 13.43 -6.14 -8.97
N ARG A 139 13.43 -7.43 -8.61
CA ARG A 139 13.93 -7.90 -7.31
C ARG A 139 15.37 -8.36 -7.45
N SER A 140 16.21 -8.02 -6.47
CA SER A 140 17.57 -8.56 -6.42
C SER A 140 17.58 -10.05 -6.10
N ALA A 141 18.44 -10.81 -6.78
CA ALA A 141 18.57 -12.24 -6.54
C ALA A 141 19.32 -12.49 -5.22
N GLY A 142 18.61 -13.02 -4.22
CA GLY A 142 19.21 -13.51 -2.97
C GLY A 142 19.61 -12.44 -1.95
N SER A 143 19.12 -11.20 -2.07
CA SER A 143 19.32 -10.10 -1.10
C SER A 143 20.79 -9.84 -0.73
N LYS A 144 21.73 -10.11 -1.65
CA LYS A 144 23.17 -9.87 -1.45
C LYS A 144 23.61 -8.46 -1.88
N THR A 145 22.70 -7.66 -2.38
CA THR A 145 22.96 -6.30 -2.88
C THR A 145 22.52 -5.26 -1.85
N ALA A 146 22.86 -4.00 -2.11
CA ALA A 146 22.50 -2.87 -1.25
C ALA A 146 20.99 -2.57 -1.20
N ALA A 147 20.21 -3.09 -2.14
CA ALA A 147 18.75 -2.99 -2.20
C ALA A 147 18.10 -4.36 -2.44
N ASP A 148 16.89 -4.55 -1.92
CA ASP A 148 16.06 -5.74 -2.17
C ASP A 148 15.26 -5.62 -3.48
N LEU A 149 14.80 -4.40 -3.79
CA LEU A 149 14.10 -4.06 -5.03
C LEU A 149 14.76 -2.86 -5.71
N VAL A 150 14.72 -2.85 -7.02
CA VAL A 150 15.00 -1.68 -7.85
C VAL A 150 13.72 -1.35 -8.61
N ALA A 151 13.24 -0.13 -8.48
CA ALA A 151 12.06 0.36 -9.19
C ALA A 151 12.44 1.55 -10.08
N ALA A 152 11.78 1.68 -11.22
CA ALA A 152 12.01 2.78 -12.14
C ALA A 152 10.67 3.28 -12.71
N LYS A 153 10.51 4.60 -12.76
CA LYS A 153 9.37 5.29 -13.37
C LYS A 153 9.82 6.70 -13.78
N ASP A 154 9.44 7.13 -14.98
CA ASP A 154 9.69 8.49 -15.48
C ASP A 154 11.14 8.97 -15.34
N GLY A 155 12.10 8.08 -15.62
CA GLY A 155 13.54 8.36 -15.54
C GLY A 155 14.13 8.34 -14.13
N ILE A 156 13.32 8.12 -13.10
CA ILE A 156 13.72 8.10 -11.70
C ILE A 156 13.97 6.65 -11.28
N ILE A 157 15.13 6.38 -10.69
CA ILE A 157 15.50 5.06 -10.17
C ILE A 157 15.36 5.07 -8.65
N TRP A 158 14.73 4.04 -8.10
CA TRP A 158 14.52 3.86 -6.69
C TRP A 158 15.21 2.58 -6.24
N LEU A 159 16.09 2.69 -5.25
CA LEU A 159 16.71 1.54 -4.61
C LEU A 159 16.01 1.33 -3.28
N VAL A 160 15.32 0.20 -3.14
CA VAL A 160 14.43 -0.05 -2.01
C VAL A 160 14.96 -1.20 -1.17
N GLN A 161 15.21 -0.94 0.12
CA GLN A 161 15.52 -1.96 1.12
C GLN A 161 14.31 -2.20 2.04
N CYS A 162 13.88 -3.45 2.18
CA CYS A 162 12.74 -3.84 2.99
C CYS A 162 13.20 -4.41 4.35
N LYS A 163 12.91 -3.70 5.45
CA LYS A 163 13.21 -4.15 6.82
C LYS A 163 11.98 -4.08 7.71
N ARG A 164 11.40 -5.23 8.07
CA ARG A 164 10.23 -5.29 8.96
C ARG A 164 10.42 -4.53 10.27
N SER A 165 11.59 -4.65 10.89
CA SER A 165 11.86 -4.02 12.20
C SER A 165 12.16 -2.52 12.15
N GLY A 166 12.28 -1.92 10.96
CA GLY A 166 12.80 -0.56 10.78
C GLY A 166 14.30 -0.42 10.96
N ALA A 167 14.92 -1.32 11.73
CA ALA A 167 16.34 -1.27 11.97
C ALA A 167 17.17 -1.69 10.74
N LEU A 168 17.93 -0.73 10.21
CA LEU A 168 18.96 -0.93 9.20
C LEU A 168 20.34 -0.57 9.79
N PRO A 169 21.30 -1.51 9.85
CA PRO A 169 22.64 -1.25 10.36
C PRO A 169 23.36 -0.15 9.56
N PRO A 170 24.29 0.62 10.16
CA PRO A 170 25.00 1.71 9.45
C PRO A 170 25.66 1.27 8.14
N ALA A 171 26.23 0.07 8.08
CA ALA A 171 26.86 -0.45 6.87
C ALA A 171 25.85 -0.64 5.72
N GLU A 172 24.72 -1.31 5.98
CA GLU A 172 23.66 -1.52 4.99
C GLU A 172 22.99 -0.18 4.61
N TRP A 173 22.78 0.70 5.58
CA TRP A 173 22.26 2.06 5.37
C TRP A 173 23.12 2.86 4.39
N ASN A 174 24.42 2.93 4.67
CA ASN A 174 25.34 3.71 3.86
C ASN A 174 25.56 3.06 2.49
N ALA A 175 25.56 1.72 2.42
CA ALA A 175 25.63 1.01 1.15
C ALA A 175 24.42 1.30 0.24
N LEU A 176 23.22 1.39 0.80
CA LEU A 176 22.02 1.76 0.04
C LEU A 176 22.11 3.18 -0.51
N ILE A 177 22.50 4.15 0.33
CA ILE A 177 22.70 5.55 -0.10
C ILE A 177 23.77 5.64 -1.19
N ASP A 178 24.92 5.00 -0.99
CA ASP A 178 26.03 5.03 -1.94
C ASP A 178 25.64 4.41 -3.28
N ALA A 179 24.94 3.27 -3.26
CA ALA A 179 24.43 2.64 -4.47
C ALA A 179 23.40 3.51 -5.19
N ALA A 180 22.50 4.17 -4.45
CA ALA A 180 21.49 5.03 -5.02
C ALA A 180 22.11 6.26 -5.67
N HIS A 181 23.00 6.97 -4.97
CA HIS A 181 23.72 8.12 -5.53
C HIS A 181 24.56 7.75 -6.76
N MET A 182 25.24 6.59 -6.72
CA MET A 182 26.02 6.10 -7.87
C MET A 182 25.12 5.82 -9.09
N ALA A 183 23.89 5.38 -8.87
CA ALA A 183 22.91 5.13 -9.91
C ALA A 183 22.12 6.39 -10.33
N GLY A 184 22.33 7.54 -9.68
CA GLY A 184 21.49 8.73 -9.86
C GLY A 184 20.05 8.53 -9.38
N GLY A 185 19.84 7.68 -8.37
CA GLY A 185 18.55 7.28 -7.85
C GLY A 185 18.31 7.66 -6.39
N VAL A 186 17.10 7.34 -5.92
CA VAL A 186 16.60 7.64 -4.57
C VAL A 186 16.75 6.42 -3.66
N PRO A 187 17.47 6.52 -2.52
CA PRO A 187 17.55 5.45 -1.53
C PRO A 187 16.31 5.45 -0.63
N VAL A 188 15.59 4.32 -0.63
CA VAL A 188 14.34 4.18 0.14
C VAL A 188 14.40 2.97 1.06
N MET A 189 14.04 3.15 2.32
CA MET A 189 13.79 2.07 3.27
C MET A 189 12.29 1.90 3.49
N VAL A 190 11.83 0.66 3.38
CA VAL A 190 10.45 0.29 3.72
C VAL A 190 10.43 -0.56 4.97
N GLU A 191 9.59 -0.19 5.93
CA GLU A 191 9.37 -0.99 7.12
C GLU A 191 7.91 -1.38 7.33
N ASN A 192 7.74 -2.46 8.10
CA ASN A 192 6.43 -2.93 8.53
C ASN A 192 6.55 -3.34 10.00
N PRO A 193 6.65 -2.35 10.91
CA PRO A 193 6.89 -2.61 12.33
C PRO A 193 5.70 -3.34 12.95
N HIS A 194 4.51 -3.15 12.38
CA HIS A 194 3.28 -3.78 12.79
C HIS A 194 2.49 -4.26 11.57
N ALA A 195 1.84 -5.43 11.70
CA ALA A 195 0.97 -5.95 10.64
C ALA A 195 -0.02 -4.87 10.18
N GLY A 196 -0.04 -4.63 8.87
CA GLY A 196 -0.87 -3.64 8.20
C GLY A 196 -0.36 -2.19 8.19
N THR A 197 0.74 -1.88 8.89
CA THR A 197 1.43 -0.59 8.72
C THR A 197 2.60 -0.77 7.74
N VAL A 198 2.73 0.11 6.75
CA VAL A 198 3.89 0.16 5.85
C VAL A 198 4.36 1.60 5.82
N ASN A 199 5.57 1.84 6.33
CA ASN A 199 6.17 3.16 6.31
C ASN A 199 7.27 3.18 5.23
N TRP A 200 7.33 4.29 4.51
CA TRP A 200 8.33 4.55 3.48
C TRP A 200 9.21 5.70 3.94
N TRP A 201 10.52 5.49 3.85
CA TRP A 201 11.51 6.43 4.33
C TRP A 201 12.51 6.70 3.23
N GLN A 202 12.61 7.96 2.79
CA GLN A 202 13.74 8.41 1.96
C GLN A 202 14.96 8.65 2.86
N LEU A 203 16.13 8.17 2.44
CA LEU A 203 17.35 8.26 3.22
C LEU A 203 18.26 9.39 2.70
N ASP A 204 18.23 10.55 3.35
CA ASP A 204 18.94 11.73 2.83
C ASP A 204 20.43 11.77 3.22
N THR A 205 20.79 11.18 4.36
CA THR A 205 22.14 11.29 4.92
C THR A 205 22.72 9.97 5.40
N LYS A 206 24.05 9.85 5.29
CA LYS A 206 24.78 8.70 5.84
C LYS A 206 24.65 8.65 7.35
N LYS A 207 24.55 7.43 7.88
CA LYS A 207 24.45 7.14 9.30
C LYS A 207 25.84 7.13 9.92
N THR A 208 26.14 8.12 10.76
CA THR A 208 27.41 8.24 11.49
C THR A 208 27.25 7.84 12.96
N GLY A 209 27.74 6.65 13.34
CA GLY A 209 27.79 6.25 14.75
C GLY A 209 28.14 4.78 14.97
N ARG A 210 29.00 4.49 15.97
CA ARG A 210 29.11 3.16 16.59
C ARG A 210 27.95 3.01 17.57
N GLY A 211 26.78 2.61 17.08
CA GLY A 211 25.82 1.97 17.96
C GLY A 211 26.42 0.64 18.40
N THR A 212 26.98 0.58 19.61
CA THR A 212 27.41 -0.66 20.27
C THR A 212 26.34 -1.71 20.04
N GLY A 213 26.68 -2.77 19.29
CA GLY A 213 25.77 -3.74 18.69
C GLY A 213 24.35 -3.71 19.21
N THR A 214 23.45 -3.03 18.53
CA THR A 214 22.00 -3.27 18.59
C THR A 214 21.36 -2.45 17.48
N LYS A 215 20.62 -3.16 16.62
CA LYS A 215 19.62 -2.71 15.66
C LYS A 215 18.99 -1.35 16.03
N THR A 216 19.64 -0.25 15.66
CA THR A 216 19.10 1.10 15.92
C THR A 216 18.04 1.38 14.87
N LYS A 217 16.78 1.51 15.30
CA LYS A 217 15.60 1.71 14.45
C LYS A 217 15.81 2.88 13.49
N ILE A 218 16.12 4.05 14.01
CA ILE A 218 16.51 5.27 13.28
C ILE A 218 17.39 6.06 14.26
N PRO A 219 18.67 6.35 14.00
CA PRO A 219 19.44 7.28 14.85
C PRO A 219 19.24 8.72 14.39
N ALA A 220 19.27 9.63 15.35
CA ALA A 220 19.54 11.03 15.06
C ALA A 220 21.04 11.24 14.74
N PRO A 221 21.42 12.21 13.89
CA PRO A 221 20.56 13.11 13.12
C PRO A 221 20.43 12.61 11.68
N VAL A 222 19.47 11.72 11.42
CA VAL A 222 19.11 11.36 10.05
C VAL A 222 17.88 12.17 9.68
N ALA A 223 17.97 12.98 8.62
CA ALA A 223 16.79 13.57 8.01
C ALA A 223 15.99 12.43 7.38
N LEU A 224 14.76 12.25 7.87
CA LEU A 224 13.80 11.32 7.31
C LEU A 224 12.56 12.08 6.89
N ARG A 225 12.15 11.87 5.65
CA ARG A 225 10.81 12.24 5.21
C ARG A 225 9.97 10.98 5.32
N ASN A 226 8.88 11.04 6.09
CA ASN A 226 7.81 10.06 5.93
C ASN A 226 7.09 10.48 4.66
N VAL A 227 7.21 9.65 3.65
CA VAL A 227 6.73 9.98 2.32
C VAL A 227 5.56 9.06 2.02
N ASP A 228 4.39 9.63 1.84
CA ASP A 228 3.32 8.92 1.15
C ASP A 228 3.78 8.66 -0.30
N MET A 229 3.38 7.53 -0.88
CA MET A 229 3.76 7.14 -2.25
C MET A 229 3.39 8.23 -3.27
N PHE A 230 2.31 8.98 -3.01
CA PHE A 230 1.90 10.15 -3.79
C PHE A 230 2.74 11.41 -3.54
N GLN A 231 3.31 11.59 -2.34
CA GLN A 231 4.18 12.73 -2.04
C GLN A 231 5.61 12.53 -2.53
N LEU A 232 6.04 11.29 -2.73
CA LEU A 232 7.33 10.98 -3.36
C LEU A 232 7.43 11.46 -4.80
N GLU A 233 6.35 11.31 -5.57
CA GLU A 233 6.32 11.73 -6.98
C GLU A 233 6.53 13.25 -7.10
N GLN A 234 5.90 14.05 -6.21
CA GLN A 234 6.02 15.51 -6.22
C GLN A 234 7.39 16.05 -5.77
N LEU A 235 8.12 15.31 -4.93
CA LEU A 235 9.43 15.74 -4.44
C LEU A 235 10.51 15.60 -5.51
N VAL A 236 10.43 14.59 -6.36
CA VAL A 236 11.41 14.40 -7.43
C VAL A 236 11.23 15.43 -8.54
N ASP A 237 9.99 15.81 -8.85
CA ASP A 237 9.71 16.90 -9.78
C ASP A 237 10.33 18.23 -9.32
N ALA A 238 10.31 18.51 -8.00
CA ALA A 238 10.90 19.71 -7.44
C ALA A 238 12.44 19.72 -7.48
N GLU A 239 13.09 18.59 -7.13
CA GLU A 239 14.56 18.47 -7.21
C GLU A 239 15.06 18.49 -8.65
N GLN A 240 14.36 17.84 -9.59
CA GLN A 240 14.75 17.88 -11.00
C GLN A 240 14.53 19.25 -11.63
N ALA A 241 13.48 19.98 -11.24
CA ALA A 241 13.28 21.36 -11.66
C ALA A 241 14.39 22.29 -11.15
N GLU A 242 14.90 22.06 -9.93
CA GLU A 242 16.00 22.84 -9.35
C GLU A 242 17.37 22.49 -9.97
N LEU A 243 17.58 21.23 -10.36
CA LEU A 243 18.77 20.78 -11.10
C LEU A 243 18.78 21.21 -12.58
N ALA A 244 17.61 21.49 -13.15
CA ALA A 244 17.45 21.94 -14.53
C ALA A 244 17.45 23.48 -14.69
N ALA A 245 17.43 24.22 -13.58
CA ALA A 245 17.48 25.68 -13.52
C ALA A 245 18.92 26.19 -13.33
#